data_AF-A0A3M1PDN0-F1
#
_entry.id   AF-A0A3M1PDN0-F1
#
_cell.length_a   1.000
_cell.length_b   1.000
_cell.length_c   1.000
_cell.angle_alpha   90.00
_cell.angle_beta   90.00
_cell.angle_gamma   90.00
#
_symmetry.space_group_name_H-M   'P 1'
#
loop_
_entity.id
_entity.type
_entity.pdbx_description
1 polymer ?
#
loop_
_entity_poly.entity_id
_entity_poly.type
_entity_poly.pdbx_seq_one_letter_code
_entity_poly.pdbx_strand_id
1 'polypeptide(L)'
;MMNLRHFGLQTLLLGTAITASVVASAPAQALSLSGSIGLTGNSTVAPNSVTFLTDTINIANGDFGGLLGFNTAILQPLIFTPSLGANPSANTYPGRGVAALPGFINFGTVTIGSTTAALAFDLDEVSNAVTTIVRDPVFGISHNINPLTGKFNFNGQTIAGGFLQASVSGTGANAASTYQITLSTTPVPTPALLPGLLAMGAAALRKRKDEAEEVVDAEG
;
A
#
# COMPACT_ATOMS: atom_id res chain seq x y z
N MET A 1 75.76 -44.90 5.54
CA MET A 1 74.58 -44.28 6.17
C MET A 1 75.06 -42.96 6.79
N MET A 2 74.51 -41.78 6.59
CA MET A 2 73.17 -41.36 6.17
C MET A 2 73.28 -39.91 5.64
N ASN A 3 72.63 -39.62 4.52
CA ASN A 3 72.49 -38.29 3.91
C ASN A 3 71.47 -37.45 4.69
N LEU A 4 71.75 -36.17 4.96
CA LEU A 4 70.70 -35.17 5.20
C LEU A 4 70.82 -34.04 4.17
N ARG A 5 69.83 -34.02 3.27
CA ARG A 5 69.59 -32.94 2.31
C ARG A 5 68.56 -31.96 2.90
N HIS A 6 68.81 -30.68 2.66
CA HIS A 6 67.86 -29.64 2.25
C HIS A 6 66.53 -29.53 3.01
N PHE A 7 66.43 -28.51 3.86
CA PHE A 7 65.15 -27.94 4.27
C PHE A 7 64.91 -26.66 3.47
N GLY A 8 64.21 -26.78 2.35
CA GLY A 8 63.73 -25.64 1.57
C GLY A 8 62.46 -25.08 2.21
N LEU A 9 62.53 -23.84 2.67
CA LEU A 9 61.41 -23.09 3.21
C LEU A 9 60.54 -22.59 2.04
N GLN A 10 59.54 -23.37 1.64
CA GLN A 10 58.52 -22.92 0.68
C GLN A 10 57.43 -22.17 1.43
N THR A 11 57.49 -20.84 1.36
CA THR A 11 56.47 -19.92 1.87
C THR A 11 55.19 -20.08 1.03
N LEU A 12 54.19 -20.75 1.59
CA LEU A 12 52.88 -20.93 0.98
C LEU A 12 52.02 -19.68 1.27
N LEU A 13 52.01 -18.71 0.35
CA LEU A 13 51.05 -17.59 0.39
C LEU A 13 49.65 -18.13 0.04
N LEU A 14 48.83 -18.37 1.06
CA LEU A 14 47.39 -18.62 0.89
C LEU A 14 46.68 -17.30 0.59
N GLY A 15 46.50 -16.99 -0.69
CA GLY A 15 45.61 -15.93 -1.14
C GLY A 15 44.15 -16.34 -1.00
N THR A 16 43.49 -15.95 0.09
CA THR A 16 42.03 -16.02 0.22
C THR A 16 41.39 -14.98 -0.68
N ALA A 17 40.92 -15.40 -1.87
CA ALA A 17 40.07 -14.60 -2.72
C ALA A 17 38.72 -14.38 -2.02
N ILE A 18 38.53 -13.20 -1.43
CA ILE A 18 37.22 -12.75 -0.95
C ILE A 18 36.41 -12.39 -2.20
N THR A 19 35.64 -13.33 -2.72
CA THR A 19 34.61 -13.06 -3.73
C THR A 19 33.55 -12.16 -3.11
N ALA A 20 33.74 -10.86 -3.24
CA ALA A 20 32.73 -9.86 -2.94
C ALA A 20 31.54 -10.12 -3.89
N SER A 21 30.49 -10.73 -3.37
CA SER A 21 29.22 -10.85 -4.08
C SER A 21 28.71 -9.42 -4.22
N VAL A 22 28.83 -8.85 -5.41
CA VAL A 22 28.15 -7.61 -5.75
C VAL A 22 26.67 -7.94 -5.74
N VAL A 23 26.00 -7.69 -4.61
CA VAL A 23 24.55 -7.67 -4.56
C VAL A 23 24.15 -6.49 -5.42
N ALA A 24 23.89 -6.76 -6.70
CA ALA A 24 23.34 -5.78 -7.61
C ALA A 24 21.96 -5.40 -7.05
N SER A 25 21.92 -4.30 -6.29
CA SER A 25 20.65 -3.69 -5.92
C SER A 25 20.08 -3.11 -7.21
N ALA A 26 19.23 -3.89 -7.89
CA ALA A 26 18.39 -3.32 -8.93
C ALA A 26 17.61 -2.17 -8.28
N PRO A 27 17.51 -0.99 -8.92
CA PRO A 27 16.73 0.10 -8.37
C PRO A 27 15.32 -0.43 -8.13
N ALA A 28 14.86 -0.38 -6.89
CA ALA A 28 13.46 -0.60 -6.57
C ALA A 28 12.69 0.57 -7.18
N GLN A 29 12.34 0.44 -8.47
CA GLN A 29 11.43 1.37 -9.11
C GLN A 29 10.11 1.22 -8.37
N ALA A 30 9.69 2.28 -7.66
CA ALA A 30 8.37 2.29 -7.08
C ALA A 30 7.36 2.12 -8.20
N LEU A 31 6.61 1.02 -8.12
CA LEU A 31 5.45 0.81 -8.94
C LEU A 31 4.47 1.94 -8.57
N SER A 32 4.33 2.93 -9.44
CA SER A 32 3.33 3.98 -9.29
C SER A 32 2.07 3.54 -10.00
N LEU A 33 0.93 3.61 -9.33
CA LEU A 33 -0.37 3.45 -9.98
C LEU A 33 -0.93 4.80 -10.42
N SER A 34 -1.64 4.76 -11.52
CA SER A 34 -2.44 5.84 -12.07
C SER A 34 -3.81 5.30 -12.47
N GLY A 35 -4.87 6.05 -12.15
CA GLY A 35 -6.21 5.72 -12.59
C GLY A 35 -7.26 5.84 -11.50
N SER A 36 -8.43 5.30 -11.80
CA SER A 36 -9.56 5.27 -10.89
C SER A 36 -10.33 3.97 -11.01
N ILE A 37 -10.98 3.57 -9.91
CA ILE A 37 -11.92 2.45 -9.84
C ILE A 37 -13.24 2.98 -9.32
N GLY A 38 -14.34 2.65 -9.99
CA GLY A 38 -15.70 2.82 -9.51
C GLY A 38 -16.27 1.46 -9.14
N LEU A 39 -16.81 1.34 -7.93
CA LEU A 39 -17.63 0.21 -7.53
C LEU A 39 -19.06 0.67 -7.34
N THR A 40 -19.99 -0.16 -7.78
CA THR A 40 -21.41 -0.02 -7.47
C THR A 40 -21.95 -1.31 -6.92
N GLY A 41 -22.80 -1.21 -5.91
CA GLY A 41 -23.32 -2.38 -5.25
C GLY A 41 -24.49 -2.09 -4.33
N ASN A 42 -24.92 -3.13 -3.64
CA ASN A 42 -25.95 -3.07 -2.62
C ASN A 42 -25.30 -3.08 -1.24
N SER A 43 -25.80 -2.24 -0.34
CA SER A 43 -25.37 -2.22 1.06
C SER A 43 -26.56 -2.23 2.00
N THR A 44 -26.31 -2.65 3.24
CA THR A 44 -27.25 -2.50 4.36
C THR A 44 -26.68 -1.54 5.37
N VAL A 45 -27.51 -0.62 5.84
CA VAL A 45 -27.11 0.45 6.74
C VAL A 45 -27.74 0.22 8.10
N ALA A 46 -26.89 0.07 9.11
CA ALA A 46 -27.27 0.00 10.52
C ALA A 46 -26.78 1.27 11.25
N PRO A 47 -27.27 1.56 12.48
CA PRO A 47 -26.95 2.79 13.20
C PRO A 47 -25.45 3.10 13.35
N ASN A 48 -24.62 2.05 13.40
CA ASN A 48 -23.17 2.15 13.60
C ASN A 48 -22.37 1.40 12.52
N SER A 49 -22.98 0.97 11.42
CA SER A 49 -22.23 0.22 10.40
C SER A 49 -22.87 0.25 9.01
N VAL A 50 -22.04 0.10 7.98
CA VAL A 50 -22.47 -0.20 6.61
C VAL A 50 -21.87 -1.55 6.21
N THR A 51 -22.73 -2.48 5.80
CA THR A 51 -22.30 -3.80 5.28
C THR A 51 -22.57 -3.85 3.79
N PHE A 52 -21.54 -4.16 3.01
CA PHE A 52 -21.62 -4.31 1.55
C PHE A 52 -21.96 -5.76 1.20
N LEU A 53 -22.82 -5.97 0.19
CA LEU A 53 -23.38 -7.28 -0.13
C LEU A 53 -22.86 -7.83 -1.46
N THR A 54 -22.97 -7.05 -2.53
CA THR A 54 -22.65 -7.46 -3.90
C THR A 54 -22.14 -6.26 -4.65
N ASP A 55 -20.90 -6.34 -5.10
CA ASP A 55 -20.16 -5.19 -5.56
C ASP A 55 -19.57 -5.49 -6.93
N THR A 56 -19.85 -4.64 -7.90
CA THR A 56 -19.35 -4.75 -9.26
C THR A 56 -18.48 -3.55 -9.57
N ILE A 57 -17.32 -3.79 -10.14
CA ILE A 57 -16.46 -2.75 -10.68
C ILE A 57 -17.06 -2.27 -12.01
N ASN A 58 -17.63 -1.07 -12.00
CA ASN A 58 -18.34 -0.48 -13.15
C ASN A 58 -17.53 0.61 -13.86
N ILE A 59 -16.48 1.12 -13.21
CA ILE A 59 -15.52 2.07 -13.79
C ILE A 59 -14.13 1.54 -13.44
N ALA A 60 -13.24 1.46 -14.41
CA ALA A 60 -11.83 1.21 -14.15
C ALA A 60 -11.01 1.84 -15.28
N ASN A 61 -10.09 2.73 -14.92
CA ASN A 61 -9.27 3.49 -15.86
C ASN A 61 -7.78 3.40 -15.47
N GLY A 62 -6.89 3.71 -16.41
CA GLY A 62 -5.44 3.67 -16.19
C GLY A 62 -4.95 2.25 -15.91
N ASP A 63 -4.11 2.09 -14.89
CA ASP A 63 -3.55 0.80 -14.46
C ASP A 63 -4.61 -0.17 -13.93
N PHE A 64 -5.83 0.30 -13.68
CA PHE A 64 -6.96 -0.52 -13.26
C PHE A 64 -7.85 -0.98 -14.42
N GLY A 65 -7.56 -0.63 -15.67
CA GLY A 65 -8.44 -0.95 -16.81
C GLY A 65 -8.81 -2.43 -16.94
N GLY A 66 -7.92 -3.33 -16.50
CA GLY A 66 -8.17 -4.79 -16.48
C GLY A 66 -9.19 -5.25 -15.42
N LEU A 67 -9.66 -4.37 -14.55
CA LEU A 67 -10.62 -4.67 -13.48
C LEU A 67 -12.07 -4.41 -13.88
N LEU A 68 -12.35 -3.88 -15.07
CA LEU A 68 -13.72 -3.68 -15.52
C LEU A 68 -14.48 -5.03 -15.59
N GLY A 69 -15.65 -5.08 -14.96
CA GLY A 69 -16.47 -6.29 -14.90
C GLY A 69 -16.00 -7.35 -13.90
N PHE A 70 -14.98 -7.06 -13.09
CA PHE A 70 -14.66 -7.88 -11.92
C PHE A 70 -15.82 -7.80 -10.91
N ASN A 71 -16.37 -8.97 -10.57
CA ASN A 71 -17.46 -9.14 -9.60
C ASN A 71 -16.99 -9.71 -8.26
N THR A 72 -15.68 -9.73 -8.01
CA THR A 72 -15.07 -10.40 -6.85
C THR A 72 -14.39 -9.41 -5.90
N ALA A 73 -14.65 -8.12 -6.04
CA ALA A 73 -14.21 -7.16 -5.03
C ALA A 73 -14.95 -7.47 -3.73
N ILE A 74 -14.22 -7.90 -2.70
CA ILE A 74 -14.80 -8.18 -1.38
C ILE A 74 -14.55 -6.96 -0.50
N LEU A 75 -15.63 -6.33 -0.05
CA LEU A 75 -15.58 -5.19 0.85
C LEU A 75 -15.83 -5.61 2.29
N GLN A 76 -14.97 -5.19 3.20
CA GLN A 76 -15.22 -5.33 4.63
C GLN A 76 -16.30 -4.33 5.09
N PRO A 77 -17.11 -4.66 6.11
CA PRO A 77 -18.05 -3.71 6.68
C PRO A 77 -17.36 -2.46 7.24
N LEU A 78 -17.91 -1.28 6.98
CA LEU A 78 -17.51 -0.06 7.68
C LEU A 78 -18.17 -0.03 9.05
N ILE A 79 -17.38 -0.06 10.12
CA ILE A 79 -17.86 0.07 11.49
C ILE A 79 -17.54 1.47 11.99
N PHE A 80 -18.58 2.21 12.37
CA PHE A 80 -18.46 3.56 12.89
C PHE A 80 -18.33 3.56 14.41
N THR A 81 -17.29 4.21 14.91
CA THR A 81 -17.18 4.48 16.34
C THR A 81 -18.22 5.53 16.74
N PRO A 82 -19.07 5.27 17.75
CA PRO A 82 -20.02 6.26 18.23
C PRO A 82 -19.27 7.48 18.79
N SER A 83 -19.67 8.67 18.36
CA SER A 83 -19.17 9.92 18.91
C SER A 83 -19.98 10.29 20.17
N LEU A 84 -19.26 10.55 21.27
CA LEU A 84 -19.83 11.04 22.51
C LEU A 84 -20.29 12.49 22.29
N GLY A 85 -21.60 12.71 22.14
CA GLY A 85 -22.16 14.06 21.96
C GLY A 85 -23.34 14.16 21.00
N ALA A 86 -23.90 13.05 20.50
CA ALA A 86 -25.06 13.10 19.63
C ALA A 86 -26.25 13.76 20.35
N ASN A 87 -26.69 14.92 19.85
CA ASN A 87 -27.99 15.46 20.20
C ASN A 87 -29.04 14.69 19.36
N PRO A 88 -29.83 13.78 19.97
CA PRO A 88 -30.77 12.93 19.24
C PRO A 88 -31.91 13.71 18.57
N SER A 89 -32.07 15.00 18.89
CA SER A 89 -33.16 15.84 18.38
C SER A 89 -32.88 16.50 17.01
N ALA A 90 -31.66 16.44 16.47
CA ALA A 90 -31.27 17.23 15.30
C ALA A 90 -31.23 16.48 13.96
N ASN A 91 -31.59 15.19 13.89
CA ASN A 91 -31.38 14.35 12.68
C ASN A 91 -29.96 14.51 12.07
N THR A 92 -28.98 14.86 12.90
CA THR A 92 -27.60 15.16 12.53
C THR A 92 -26.75 14.56 13.64
N TYR A 93 -25.97 13.55 13.30
CA TYR A 93 -25.09 12.88 14.27
C TYR A 93 -23.70 13.51 14.13
N PRO A 94 -23.01 13.79 15.25
CA PRO A 94 -21.64 14.30 15.20
C PRO A 94 -20.73 13.30 14.49
N GLY A 95 -19.63 13.84 13.95
CA GLY A 95 -18.59 13.10 13.23
C GLY A 95 -18.32 11.74 13.85
N ARG A 96 -18.62 10.66 13.12
CA ARG A 96 -18.25 9.31 13.55
C ARG A 96 -16.92 8.92 12.94
N GLY A 97 -16.04 8.37 13.77
CA GLY A 97 -14.78 7.81 13.29
C GLY A 97 -14.94 6.42 12.66
N VAL A 98 -13.94 6.03 11.87
CA VAL A 98 -13.74 4.67 11.34
C VAL A 98 -12.30 4.29 11.68
N ALA A 99 -12.11 3.12 12.29
CA ALA A 99 -10.77 2.58 12.55
C ALA A 99 -10.07 2.20 11.25
N ALA A 100 -8.74 2.09 11.26
CA ALA A 100 -8.02 1.56 10.11
C ALA A 100 -8.50 0.13 9.77
N LEU A 101 -8.73 -0.15 8.49
CA LEU A 101 -9.21 -1.44 8.00
C LEU A 101 -8.26 -1.97 6.91
N PRO A 102 -7.27 -2.81 7.28
CA PRO A 102 -6.43 -3.51 6.31
C PRO A 102 -7.26 -4.45 5.44
N GLY A 103 -7.03 -4.42 4.13
CA GLY A 103 -7.81 -5.19 3.16
C GLY A 103 -9.27 -4.79 3.13
N PHE A 104 -9.58 -3.50 3.37
CA PHE A 104 -10.94 -2.97 3.31
C PHE A 104 -11.63 -3.32 1.98
N ILE A 105 -10.93 -3.14 0.86
CA ILE A 105 -11.34 -3.70 -0.43
C ILE A 105 -10.28 -4.70 -0.88
N ASN A 106 -10.67 -5.95 -1.10
CA ASN A 106 -9.80 -6.96 -1.69
C ASN A 106 -10.19 -7.19 -3.14
N PHE A 107 -9.29 -6.85 -4.07
CA PHE A 107 -9.49 -7.03 -5.52
C PHE A 107 -9.03 -8.40 -6.02
N GLY A 108 -8.49 -9.24 -5.12
CA GLY A 108 -7.90 -10.53 -5.47
C GLY A 108 -6.58 -10.38 -6.19
N THR A 109 -6.25 -11.37 -7.02
CA THR A 109 -5.03 -11.36 -7.84
C THR A 109 -5.25 -10.58 -9.12
N VAL A 110 -4.41 -9.57 -9.35
CA VAL A 110 -4.47 -8.70 -10.53
C VAL A 110 -3.07 -8.62 -11.15
N THR A 111 -3.02 -8.36 -12.45
CA THR A 111 -1.77 -8.14 -13.19
C THR A 111 -1.61 -6.65 -13.46
N ILE A 112 -0.56 -6.05 -12.91
CA ILE A 112 -0.18 -4.64 -13.13
C ILE A 112 1.22 -4.63 -13.74
N GLY A 113 1.34 -4.08 -14.95
CA GLY A 113 2.56 -4.22 -15.75
C GLY A 113 2.85 -5.70 -16.03
N SER A 114 4.04 -6.17 -15.63
CA SER A 114 4.45 -7.58 -15.75
C SER A 114 4.25 -8.42 -14.49
N THR A 115 3.77 -7.81 -13.40
CA THR A 115 3.67 -8.47 -12.10
C THR A 115 2.23 -8.87 -11.82
N THR A 116 2.03 -10.11 -11.39
CA THR A 116 0.72 -10.63 -10.97
C THR A 116 0.76 -10.92 -9.47
N ALA A 117 -0.04 -10.20 -8.69
CA ALA A 117 -0.07 -10.33 -7.24
C ALA A 117 -1.43 -9.91 -6.66
N ALA A 118 -1.61 -10.12 -5.36
CA ALA A 118 -2.80 -9.64 -4.66
C ALA A 118 -2.80 -8.10 -4.61
N LEU A 119 -3.92 -7.49 -4.99
CA LEU A 119 -4.19 -6.06 -4.83
C LEU A 119 -5.28 -5.87 -3.77
N ALA A 120 -5.00 -5.00 -2.82
CA ALA A 120 -5.95 -4.58 -1.81
C ALA A 120 -5.90 -3.06 -1.63
N PHE A 121 -7.00 -2.49 -1.15
CA PHE A 121 -7.06 -1.13 -0.64
C PHE A 121 -7.29 -1.20 0.87
N ASP A 122 -6.34 -0.67 1.63
CA ASP A 122 -6.42 -0.53 3.08
C ASP A 122 -6.97 0.84 3.41
N LEU A 123 -7.97 0.91 4.26
CA LEU A 123 -8.54 2.17 4.73
C LEU A 123 -7.72 2.68 5.92
N ASP A 124 -7.33 3.96 5.88
CA ASP A 124 -6.69 4.62 7.03
C ASP A 124 -7.74 4.91 8.11
N GLU A 125 -7.29 5.12 9.35
CA GLU A 125 -8.16 5.61 10.42
C GLU A 125 -8.64 7.03 10.10
N VAL A 126 -9.94 7.27 10.22
CA VAL A 126 -10.55 8.58 9.99
C VAL A 126 -11.38 8.96 11.21
N SER A 127 -11.01 10.01 11.92
CA SER A 127 -11.73 10.42 13.14
C SER A 127 -13.11 11.06 12.87
N ASN A 128 -13.34 11.56 11.64
CA ASN A 128 -14.58 12.23 11.21
C ASN A 128 -15.05 11.71 9.83
N ALA A 129 -15.30 10.41 9.73
CA ALA A 129 -15.66 9.75 8.48
C ALA A 129 -17.06 10.11 7.97
N VAL A 130 -18.01 10.37 8.89
CA VAL A 130 -19.42 10.67 8.54
C VAL A 130 -19.80 12.04 9.08
N THR A 131 -20.15 12.99 8.21
CA THR A 131 -20.49 14.37 8.58
C THR A 131 -21.99 14.60 8.75
N THR A 132 -22.83 13.87 8.02
CA THR A 132 -24.29 14.04 8.12
C THR A 132 -25.00 12.71 7.87
N ILE A 133 -25.86 12.31 8.80
CA ILE A 133 -26.86 11.26 8.61
C ILE A 133 -28.21 11.95 8.62
N VAL A 134 -28.75 12.32 7.46
CA VAL A 134 -30.12 12.87 7.41
C VAL A 134 -31.07 11.69 7.52
N ARG A 135 -31.77 11.58 8.66
CA ARG A 135 -32.88 10.64 8.82
C ARG A 135 -34.17 11.35 8.42
N ASP A 136 -34.62 11.13 7.19
CA ASP A 136 -35.93 11.60 6.77
C ASP A 136 -36.90 10.40 6.69
N PRO A 137 -38.02 10.41 7.44
CA PRO A 137 -38.99 9.32 7.42
C PRO A 137 -39.71 9.17 6.06
N VAL A 138 -39.66 10.19 5.20
CA VAL A 138 -40.25 10.23 3.84
C VAL A 138 -39.19 9.97 2.76
N PHE A 139 -37.97 10.50 2.92
CA PHE A 139 -36.92 10.46 1.89
C PHE A 139 -35.78 9.45 2.15
N GLY A 140 -35.77 8.76 3.30
CA GLY A 140 -34.77 7.75 3.64
C GLY A 140 -33.59 8.28 4.43
N ILE A 141 -32.56 7.45 4.57
CA ILE A 141 -31.30 7.80 5.24
C ILE A 141 -30.29 8.19 4.17
N SER A 142 -29.81 9.42 4.19
CA SER A 142 -28.70 9.87 3.34
C SER A 142 -27.44 10.03 4.18
N HIS A 143 -26.39 9.29 3.80
CA HIS A 143 -25.06 9.39 4.39
C HIS A 143 -24.15 10.16 3.44
N ASN A 144 -23.74 11.36 3.86
CA ASN A 144 -22.57 12.00 3.27
C ASN A 144 -21.34 11.50 4.03
N ILE A 145 -20.59 10.63 3.37
CA ILE A 145 -19.31 10.11 3.87
C ILE A 145 -18.24 11.07 3.37
N ASN A 146 -17.46 11.65 4.28
CA ASN A 146 -16.30 12.44 3.89
C ASN A 146 -15.34 11.57 3.08
N PRO A 147 -14.54 12.14 2.17
CA PRO A 147 -13.50 11.36 1.50
C PRO A 147 -12.66 10.61 2.53
N LEU A 148 -12.68 9.27 2.47
CA LEU A 148 -11.87 8.43 3.34
C LEU A 148 -10.53 8.20 2.64
N THR A 149 -9.42 8.31 3.36
CA THR A 149 -8.09 8.06 2.79
C THR A 149 -7.69 6.61 3.01
N GLY A 150 -6.80 6.12 2.17
CA GLY A 150 -6.26 4.78 2.29
C GLY A 150 -5.07 4.55 1.39
N LYS A 151 -4.66 3.29 1.28
CA LYS A 151 -3.45 2.87 0.57
C LYS A 151 -3.74 1.64 -0.27
N PHE A 152 -3.26 1.66 -1.51
CA PHE A 152 -3.21 0.48 -2.34
C PHE A 152 -1.97 -0.34 -1.97
N ASN A 153 -2.20 -1.59 -1.58
CA ASN A 153 -1.16 -2.57 -1.36
C ASN A 153 -1.16 -3.60 -2.47
N PHE A 154 0.03 -3.86 -3.00
CA PHE A 154 0.25 -4.85 -4.03
C PHE A 154 1.46 -5.70 -3.65
N ASN A 155 1.27 -7.01 -3.60
CA ASN A 155 2.30 -7.95 -3.12
C ASN A 155 2.85 -7.60 -1.73
N GLY A 156 1.99 -7.11 -0.83
CA GLY A 156 2.37 -6.70 0.53
C GLY A 156 3.13 -5.37 0.62
N GLN A 157 3.28 -4.63 -0.48
CA GLN A 157 3.90 -3.30 -0.48
C GLN A 157 2.87 -2.21 -0.79
N THR A 158 2.94 -1.09 -0.08
CA THR A 158 2.15 0.10 -0.42
C THR A 158 2.72 0.73 -1.70
N ILE A 159 1.89 0.82 -2.73
CA ILE A 159 2.29 1.31 -4.07
C ILE A 159 1.61 2.62 -4.45
N ALA A 160 0.48 2.97 -3.84
CA ALA A 160 -0.18 4.25 -4.04
C ALA A 160 -1.01 4.65 -2.80
N GLY A 161 -1.16 5.94 -2.56
CA GLY A 161 -2.23 6.45 -1.70
C GLY A 161 -3.52 6.53 -2.50
N GLY A 162 -4.66 6.51 -1.83
CA GLY A 162 -5.93 6.75 -2.49
C GLY A 162 -6.96 7.39 -1.59
N PHE A 163 -8.00 7.90 -2.22
CA PHE A 163 -9.18 8.39 -1.53
C PHE A 163 -10.41 7.66 -2.03
N LEU A 164 -11.32 7.41 -1.10
CA LEU A 164 -12.60 6.74 -1.29
C LEU A 164 -13.70 7.79 -1.09
N GLN A 165 -14.49 8.05 -2.13
CA GLN A 165 -15.72 8.82 -1.98
C GLN A 165 -16.89 7.87 -2.14
N ALA A 166 -17.77 7.86 -1.15
CA ALA A 166 -18.92 6.98 -1.10
C ALA A 166 -20.21 7.79 -0.87
N SER A 167 -21.23 7.51 -1.66
CA SER A 167 -22.61 7.93 -1.39
C SER A 167 -23.44 6.68 -1.16
N VAL A 168 -24.23 6.67 -0.09
CA VAL A 168 -25.17 5.57 0.23
C VAL A 168 -26.56 6.17 0.33
N SER A 169 -27.50 5.69 -0.48
CA SER A 169 -28.91 6.10 -0.46
C SER A 169 -29.84 4.90 -0.28
N GLY A 170 -30.78 5.00 0.66
CA GLY A 170 -31.77 3.94 0.92
C GLY A 170 -32.84 4.31 1.95
N THR A 171 -33.99 3.64 1.90
CA THR A 171 -35.15 3.88 2.78
C THR A 171 -35.37 2.75 3.80
N GLY A 172 -35.20 3.05 5.09
CA GLY A 172 -35.53 2.14 6.19
C GLY A 172 -34.35 1.36 6.79
N ALA A 173 -34.60 0.66 7.91
CA ALA A 173 -33.57 -0.04 8.69
C ALA A 173 -32.97 -1.30 8.00
N ASN A 174 -33.54 -1.72 6.86
CA ASN A 174 -33.12 -2.87 6.06
C ASN A 174 -33.09 -2.54 4.56
N ALA A 175 -32.95 -1.25 4.20
CA ALA A 175 -32.95 -0.85 2.81
C ALA A 175 -31.69 -1.38 2.12
N ALA A 176 -31.87 -2.16 1.05
CA ALA A 176 -30.83 -2.36 0.07
C ALA A 176 -30.49 -0.99 -0.54
N SER A 177 -29.34 -0.46 -0.16
CA SER A 177 -28.89 0.85 -0.56
C SER A 177 -27.92 0.71 -1.72
N THR A 178 -28.20 1.37 -2.84
CA THR A 178 -27.22 1.48 -3.92
C THR A 178 -26.14 2.44 -3.47
N TYR A 179 -24.89 2.05 -3.63
CA TYR A 179 -23.78 2.92 -3.34
C TYR A 179 -22.84 3.03 -4.53
N GLN A 180 -22.12 4.14 -4.61
CA GLN A 180 -21.03 4.32 -5.56
C GLN A 180 -19.77 4.67 -4.78
N ILE A 181 -18.74 3.86 -4.94
CA ILE A 181 -17.40 4.13 -4.42
C ILE A 181 -16.51 4.54 -5.58
N THR A 182 -15.90 5.72 -5.52
CA THR A 182 -14.81 6.10 -6.43
C THR A 182 -13.48 6.08 -5.68
N LEU A 183 -12.54 5.29 -6.17
CA LEU A 183 -11.15 5.29 -5.76
C LEU A 183 -10.31 6.00 -6.81
N SER A 184 -9.39 6.85 -6.36
CA SER A 184 -8.39 7.47 -7.21
C SER A 184 -7.02 7.36 -6.55
N THR A 185 -5.99 7.10 -7.34
CA THR A 185 -4.62 6.91 -6.85
C THR A 185 -3.83 8.21 -6.86
N THR A 186 -3.03 8.39 -5.81
CA THR A 186 -1.94 9.37 -5.75
C THR A 186 -0.63 8.60 -5.62
N PRO A 187 0.37 8.85 -6.49
CA PRO A 187 1.67 8.22 -6.37
C PRO A 187 2.27 8.48 -4.98
N VAL A 188 2.75 7.43 -4.31
CA VAL A 188 3.52 7.62 -3.06
C VAL A 188 4.94 8.02 -3.46
N PRO A 189 5.45 9.17 -3.00
CA PRO A 189 6.83 9.56 -3.27
C PRO A 189 7.78 8.46 -2.79
N THR A 190 8.63 7.97 -3.69
CA THR A 190 9.66 7.01 -3.30
C THR A 190 10.58 7.70 -2.32
N PRO A 191 10.90 7.10 -1.16
CA PRO A 191 11.97 7.60 -0.32
C PRO A 191 13.20 7.75 -1.21
N ALA A 192 13.75 8.96 -1.29
CA ALA A 192 14.91 9.28 -2.13
C ALA A 192 16.16 8.57 -1.58
N LEU A 193 16.22 7.24 -1.74
CA LEU A 193 17.30 6.41 -1.22
C LEU A 193 18.53 6.41 -2.14
N LEU A 194 18.51 7.07 -3.30
CA LEU A 194 19.56 6.93 -4.32
C LEU A 194 19.93 8.28 -4.97
N PRO A 195 20.60 9.18 -4.23
CA PRO A 195 22.00 9.47 -4.62
C PRO A 195 23.02 9.17 -3.52
N GLY A 196 22.64 9.30 -2.25
CA GLY A 196 23.57 9.27 -1.11
C GLY A 196 24.19 7.89 -0.82
N LEU A 197 23.41 6.81 -0.94
CA LEU A 197 23.93 5.45 -0.73
C LEU A 197 24.87 4.98 -1.85
N LEU A 198 24.60 5.37 -3.09
CA LEU A 198 25.52 5.12 -4.21
C LEU A 198 26.83 5.88 -4.03
N ALA A 199 26.76 7.14 -3.57
CA ALA A 199 27.95 7.94 -3.28
C ALA A 199 28.78 7.36 -2.12
N MET A 200 28.15 6.88 -1.05
CA MET A 200 28.85 6.20 0.04
C MET A 200 29.49 4.88 -0.41
N GLY A 201 28.79 4.09 -1.22
CA GLY A 201 29.35 2.86 -1.79
C GLY A 201 30.58 3.11 -2.66
N ALA A 202 30.55 4.14 -3.50
CA ALA A 202 31.69 4.53 -4.34
C ALA A 202 32.85 5.09 -3.51
N ALA A 203 32.59 5.86 -2.46
CA ALA A 203 33.62 6.39 -1.57
C ALA A 203 34.33 5.28 -0.78
N ALA A 204 33.59 4.28 -0.30
CA ALA A 204 34.17 3.12 0.39
C ALA A 204 35.06 2.28 -0.53
N LEU A 205 34.71 2.15 -1.82
CA LEU A 205 35.53 1.45 -2.81
C LEU A 205 36.83 2.20 -3.14
N ARG A 206 36.80 3.54 -3.20
CA ARG A 206 38.02 4.33 -3.41
C ARG A 206 38.95 4.24 -2.21
N LYS A 207 38.43 4.35 -0.99
CA LYS A 207 39.24 4.27 0.23
C LYS A 207 40.02 2.95 0.35
N ARG A 208 39.42 1.83 -0.05
CA ARG A 208 40.11 0.53 -0.05
C ARG A 208 41.15 0.37 -1.16
N LYS A 209 41.05 1.15 -2.24
CA LYS A 209 42.05 1.14 -3.31
C LYS A 209 43.29 1.92 -2.88
N ASP A 210 43.09 3.06 -2.25
CA ASP A 210 44.20 3.91 -1.77
C ASP A 210 45.01 3.21 -0.66
N GLU A 211 44.34 2.49 0.25
CA GLU A 211 45.01 1.67 1.29
C GLU A 211 45.81 0.48 0.74
N ALA A 212 45.56 0.04 -0.50
CA ALA A 212 46.30 -1.06 -1.13
C ALA A 212 47.53 -0.60 -1.92
N GLU A 213 47.53 0.64 -2.43
CA GLU A 213 48.69 1.22 -3.12
C GLU A 213 49.77 1.69 -2.12
N GLU A 214 49.40 2.18 -0.93
CA GLU A 214 50.35 2.66 0.09
C GLU A 214 51.24 1.54 0.68
N VAL A 215 50.80 0.28 0.68
CA VAL A 215 51.59 -0.85 1.21
C VAL A 215 52.68 -1.31 0.23
N VAL A 216 52.55 -1.00 -1.08
CA VAL A 216 53.50 -1.45 -2.11
C VAL A 216 54.73 -0.53 -2.17
N ASP A 217 54.58 0.75 -1.84
CA ASP A 217 55.69 1.71 -1.82
C ASP A 217 56.53 1.66 -0.53
N ALA A 218 56.08 0.93 0.50
CA ALA A 218 56.81 0.78 1.76
C ALA A 218 57.80 -0.42 1.79
N GLU A 219 57.85 -1.25 0.74
CA GLU A 219 58.74 -2.43 0.64
C GLU A 219 59.87 -2.29 -0.41
N GLY A 220 60.04 -1.11 -1.03
CA GLY A 220 61.17 -0.80 -1.92
C GLY A 220 62.36 -0.16 -1.20
#